data_AF-A0A8S0WF50-F1
#
_entry.id   AF-A0A8S0WF50-F1
#
_cell.length_a   1.000
_cell.length_b   1.000
_cell.length_c   1.000
_cell.angle_alpha   90.00
_cell.angle_beta   90.00
_cell.angle_gamma   90.00
#
_symmetry.space_group_name_H-M   'P 1'
#
loop_
_entity.id
_entity.type
_entity.pdbx_description
1 polymer ?
#
loop_
_entity_poly.entity_id
_entity_poly.type
_entity_poly.pdbx_seq_one_letter_code
_entity_poly.pdbx_strand_id
1 'polypeptide(L)'
;MCEANAYLKNSEGEALFMEAVDIIEPYEDGLKLVDIFGRQKFIRARIKDMTLLSHRIVLEAEEGRRPAPHAVVSTAQTDRADILAR
;
A
#
# COMPACT_ATOMS: atom_id res chain seq x y z
N MET A 1 -8.28 3.02 -19.46
CA MET A 1 -7.02 3.34 -18.76
C MET A 1 -7.33 3.22 -17.29
N CYS A 2 -6.64 2.33 -16.59
CA CYS A 2 -6.92 1.96 -15.19
C CYS A 2 -5.90 2.55 -14.22
N GLU A 3 -4.85 3.17 -14.75
CA GLU A 3 -3.81 3.87 -14.02
C GLU A 3 -4.34 5.12 -13.31
N ALA A 4 -3.66 5.51 -12.22
CA ALA A 4 -4.04 6.64 -11.40
C ALA A 4 -2.83 7.46 -10.92
N ASN A 5 -3.06 8.74 -10.63
CA ASN A 5 -2.04 9.58 -9.99
C ASN A 5 -2.13 9.45 -8.47
N ALA A 6 -0.99 9.21 -7.84
CA ALA A 6 -0.85 9.17 -6.40
C ALA A 6 -0.40 10.53 -5.87
N TYR A 7 -1.13 11.05 -4.89
CA TYR A 7 -0.85 12.30 -4.20
C TYR A 7 -0.57 12.03 -2.73
N LEU A 8 0.44 12.67 -2.16
CA LEU A 8 0.73 12.62 -0.73
C LEU A 8 0.10 13.83 -0.03
N LYS A 9 -0.74 13.56 0.98
CA LYS A 9 -1.34 14.59 1.81
C LYS A 9 -0.34 15.03 2.89
N ASN A 10 -0.04 16.33 2.92
CA ASN A 10 0.78 17.01 3.90
C ASN A 10 -0.06 18.10 4.64
N SER A 11 0.60 18.90 5.48
CA SER A 11 -0.05 20.02 6.19
C SER A 11 -0.58 21.12 5.27
N GLU A 12 -0.01 21.27 4.09
CA GLU A 12 -0.33 22.33 3.12
C GLU A 12 -1.34 21.89 2.05
N GLY A 13 -1.66 20.60 1.96
CA GLY A 13 -2.59 20.05 0.98
C GLY A 13 -2.16 18.69 0.45
N GLU A 14 -2.36 18.47 -0.85
CA GLU A 14 -1.99 17.24 -1.54
C GLU A 14 -0.94 17.55 -2.61
N ALA A 15 0.22 16.89 -2.53
CA ALA A 15 1.31 17.03 -3.48
C ALA A 15 1.40 15.79 -4.37
N LEU A 16 1.61 15.98 -5.68
CA LEU A 16 1.81 14.86 -6.60
C LEU A 16 3.04 14.05 -6.18
N PHE A 17 2.84 12.78 -5.86
CA PHE A 17 3.90 11.87 -5.45
C PHE A 17 4.38 11.02 -6.63
N MET A 18 3.45 10.50 -7.43
CA MET A 18 3.75 9.64 -8.57
C MET A 18 2.62 9.67 -9.61
N GLU A 19 2.98 9.73 -10.88
CA GLU A 19 2.04 9.71 -12.00
C GLU A 19 1.87 8.30 -12.56
N ALA A 20 0.72 8.04 -13.18
CA ALA A 20 0.43 6.81 -13.93
C ALA A 20 0.76 5.53 -13.17
N VAL A 21 0.37 5.47 -11.90
CA VAL A 21 0.54 4.30 -11.02
C VAL A 21 -0.37 3.18 -11.50
N ASP A 22 0.21 2.01 -11.70
CA ASP A 22 -0.47 0.79 -12.13
C ASP A 22 -0.58 -0.24 -10.99
N ILE A 23 0.44 -0.31 -10.12
CA ILE A 23 0.49 -1.25 -8.99
C ILE A 23 0.73 -0.48 -7.69
N ILE A 24 -0.07 -0.78 -6.67
CA ILE A 24 0.19 -0.42 -5.28
C ILE A 24 0.11 -1.67 -4.44
N GLU A 25 1.20 -2.00 -3.75
CA GLU A 25 1.29 -3.17 -2.87
C GLU A 25 1.84 -2.79 -1.50
N PRO A 26 1.35 -3.42 -0.41
CA PRO A 26 2.00 -3.32 0.89
C PRO A 26 3.46 -3.77 0.80
N TYR A 27 4.37 -3.00 1.38
CA TYR A 27 5.79 -3.32 1.42
C TYR A 27 6.39 -2.86 2.74
N GLU A 28 6.88 -3.81 3.55
CA GLU A 28 7.37 -3.55 4.92
C GLU A 28 6.32 -2.76 5.73
N ASP A 29 6.70 -1.62 6.32
CA ASP A 29 5.83 -0.72 7.07
C ASP A 29 5.11 0.33 6.19
N GLY A 30 5.01 0.10 4.87
CA GLY A 30 4.49 1.10 3.94
C GLY A 30 3.96 0.52 2.63
N LEU A 31 4.15 1.29 1.56
CA LEU A 31 3.65 1.00 0.23
C LEU A 31 4.79 1.05 -0.79
N LYS A 32 4.76 0.10 -1.73
CA LYS A 32 5.48 0.16 -2.99
C LYS A 32 4.50 0.51 -4.10
N LEU A 33 4.86 1.54 -4.87
CA LEU A 33 4.11 2.01 -6.02
C LEU A 33 4.93 1.74 -7.28
N VAL A 34 4.28 1.24 -8.33
CA VAL A 34 4.88 0.99 -9.65
C VAL A 34 4.05 1.70 -10.71
N ASP A 35 4.70 2.45 -11.60
CA ASP A 35 4.02 3.08 -12.73
C ASP A 35 3.98 2.16 -13.97
N ILE A 36 3.25 2.60 -15.00
CA ILE A 36 3.13 1.90 -16.28
C ILE A 36 4.46 1.67 -17.01
N PHE A 37 5.54 2.36 -16.60
CA PHE A 37 6.89 2.19 -17.16
C PHE A 37 7.78 1.28 -16.30
N GLY A 38 7.26 0.74 -15.20
CA GLY A 38 7.98 -0.11 -14.27
C GLY A 38 8.86 0.63 -13.26
N ARG A 39 8.78 1.97 -13.19
CA ARG A 39 9.51 2.74 -12.17
C ARG A 39 8.86 2.53 -10.82
N GLN A 40 9.67 2.46 -9.76
CA GLN A 40 9.21 2.12 -8.42
C GLN A 40 9.48 3.27 -7.45
N LYS A 41 8.54 3.49 -6.53
CA LYS A 41 8.72 4.33 -5.34
C LYS A 41 8.25 3.60 -4.09
N PHE A 42 8.94 3.84 -2.98
CA PHE A 42 8.62 3.29 -1.68
C PHE A 42 8.28 4.44 -0.74
N ILE A 43 7.21 4.27 0.05
CA ILE A 43 6.79 5.29 1.00
C ILE A 43 6.16 4.67 2.24
N ARG A 44 6.54 5.19 3.42
CA ARG A 44 5.86 4.87 4.68
C ARG A 44 4.58 5.69 4.80
N ALA A 45 3.52 5.19 4.18
CA ALA A 45 2.21 5.84 4.14
C ALA A 45 1.11 4.78 4.03
N ARG A 46 -0.13 5.21 4.17
CA ARG A 46 -1.32 4.40 3.89
C ARG A 46 -2.20 5.07 2.84
N ILE A 47 -3.02 4.26 2.17
CA ILE A 47 -4.06 4.78 1.27
C ILE A 47 -5.14 5.42 2.15
N LYS A 48 -5.30 6.73 2.00
CA LYS A 48 -6.34 7.52 2.69
C LYS A 48 -7.67 7.43 1.93
N ASP A 49 -7.61 7.66 0.63
CA ASP A 49 -8.79 7.68 -0.26
C ASP A 49 -8.38 7.29 -1.68
N MET A 50 -9.34 6.77 -2.44
CA MET A 50 -9.18 6.42 -3.85
C MET A 50 -10.45 6.72 -4.62
N THR A 51 -10.37 7.69 -5.53
CA THR A 51 -11.46 8.04 -6.44
C THR A 51 -11.23 7.37 -7.79
N LEU A 52 -11.85 6.20 -7.98
CA LEU A 52 -11.65 5.36 -9.17
C LEU A 52 -12.06 6.04 -10.48
N LEU A 53 -13.16 6.80 -10.49
CA LEU A 53 -13.60 7.54 -11.68
C LEU A 53 -12.68 8.70 -12.05
N SER A 54 -11.95 9.25 -11.07
CA SER A 54 -11.06 10.39 -11.25
C SER A 54 -9.59 9.99 -11.34
N HIS A 55 -9.29 8.69 -11.40
CA HIS A 55 -7.91 8.18 -11.49
C HIS A 55 -6.99 8.82 -10.44
N ARG A 56 -7.49 8.94 -9.20
CA ARG A 56 -6.83 9.67 -8.12
C ARG A 56 -6.72 8.82 -6.87
N ILE A 57 -5.50 8.74 -6.33
CA ILE A 57 -5.19 8.06 -5.08
C ILE A 57 -4.56 9.09 -4.13
N VAL A 58 -5.07 9.16 -2.91
CA VAL A 58 -4.52 10.02 -1.86
C VAL A 58 -3.87 9.15 -0.80
N LEU A 59 -2.60 9.41 -0.54
CA LEU A 59 -1.78 8.78 0.49
C LEU A 59 -1.65 9.71 1.69
N GLU A 60 -1.55 9.16 2.88
CA GLU A 60 -1.19 9.93 4.09
C GLU A 60 -0.06 9.24 4.85
N ALA A 61 0.92 10.03 5.31
CA ALA A 61 2.06 9.54 6.06
C ALA A 61 1.60 8.90 7.38
N GLU A 62 2.14 7.74 7.72
CA GLU A 62 1.90 7.14 9.03
C GLU A 62 2.92 7.66 10.05
N GLU A 63 2.62 8.80 10.67
CA GLU A 63 3.31 9.25 11.89
C GLU A 63 2.75 8.47 13.10
N GLY A 64 3.53 7.49 13.58
CA GLY A 64 3.38 6.93 14.94
C GLY A 64 2.20 5.97 15.20
N ARG A 65 1.68 5.26 14.19
CA ARG A 65 0.53 4.33 14.38
C ARG A 65 0.94 2.86 14.54
N ARG A 66 0.27 2.20 15.49
CA ARG A 66 0.23 0.74 15.73
C ARG A 66 -0.40 0.02 14.52
N PRO A 67 0.15 -1.10 14.03
CA PRO A 67 -0.31 -1.76 12.81
C PRO A 67 -1.83 -1.99 12.81
N ALA A 68 -2.46 -1.78 11.65
CA ALA A 68 -3.90 -1.99 11.50
C ALA A 68 -4.28 -3.44 11.89
N PRO A 69 -5.45 -3.68 12.52
CA PRO A 69 -5.85 -5.00 13.00
C PRO A 69 -5.94 -6.07 11.90
N HIS A 70 -5.96 -5.67 10.62
CA HIS A 70 -5.98 -6.56 9.46
C HIS A 70 -4.60 -6.86 8.86
N ALA A 71 -3.53 -6.22 9.32
CA ALA A 71 -2.15 -6.55 8.93
C ALA A 71 -1.65 -7.86 9.58
N VAL A 72 -2.39 -8.40 10.56
CA VAL A 72 -2.18 -9.74 11.12
C VAL A 72 -3.02 -10.76 10.37
N VAL A 73 -2.78 -10.95 9.07
CA VAL A 73 -3.11 -12.25 8.48
C VAL A 73 -1.91 -13.13 8.74
N SER A 74 -1.89 -13.69 9.96
CA SER A 74 -1.04 -14.82 10.33
C SER A 74 -1.29 -15.97 9.35
N THR A 75 -0.45 -16.09 8.33
CA THR A 75 -0.23 -17.35 7.61
C THR A 75 0.82 -18.18 8.34
N ALA A 76 0.65 -18.34 9.65
CA ALA A 76 1.34 -19.38 10.40
C ALA A 76 0.48 -20.65 10.39
N GLN A 77 1.11 -21.75 9.95
CA GLN A 77 0.81 -23.14 10.30
C GLN A 77 -0.35 -23.84 9.59
N THR A 78 0.00 -24.52 8.50
CA THR A 78 -0.28 -25.96 8.43
C THR A 78 1.03 -26.63 8.08
N ASP A 79 1.87 -26.80 9.10
CA ASP A 79 3.03 -27.68 9.01
C ASP A 79 2.49 -29.11 8.99
N ARG A 80 2.80 -29.86 7.94
CA ARG A 80 2.28 -31.21 7.66
C ARG A 80 2.90 -32.29 8.59
N ALA A 81 3.58 -31.88 9.66
CA ALA A 81 4.40 -32.75 10.50
C ALA A 81 3.67 -33.38 11.72
N ASP A 82 2.47 -32.91 12.10
CA ASP A 82 1.80 -33.37 13.34
C ASP A 82 0.78 -34.52 13.16
N ILE A 83 0.61 -35.07 11.96
CA ILE A 83 -0.39 -36.14 11.69
C ILE A 83 0.16 -37.57 11.87
N LEU A 84 1.47 -37.76 12.05
CA LEU A 84 2.08 -39.11 12.16
C LEU A 84 2.68 -39.42 13.54
N ALA A 85 2.00 -39.02 14.62
CA ALA A 85 2.39 -39.37 16.00
C ALA A 85 1.20 -39.83 16.86
N ARG A 86 0.26 -40.59 16.28
CA ARG A 86 -0.73 -41.39 17.02
C ARG A 86 -0.95 -42.73 16.35
#